data_AF-A0A842HDY7-F1
#
_entry.id   AF-A0A842HDY7-F1
#
_cell.length_a   1.000
_cell.length_b   1.000
_cell.length_c   1.000
_cell.angle_alpha   90.00
_cell.angle_beta   90.00
_cell.angle_gamma   90.00
#
_symmetry.space_group_name_H-M   'P 1'
#
loop_
_entity.id
_entity.type
_entity.pdbx_description
1 polymer ?
#
loop_
_entity_poly.entity_id
_entity_poly.type
_entity_poly.pdbx_seq_one_letter_code
_entity_poly.pdbx_strand_id
1 'polypeptide(L)'
;MPADRKLLSLTALIWLLAPATQALFQARPVPASPLVAPSGFGERLFSLAYVVLEHMGWWLWPFGRDWVLRPLDPPAMFAINLLFWLILVLMLRHAFRLRRYNPWVAVGLGWAVLWLLPVGIFIELGWQPFSQKYLLIPGLGLALMMASLILQCVRFARRPRCPRPWKHMYAFLTVVLLVWVVCLGVEDGIRWSRDADERVRHTALTNTGNAPAAAALARIEAASGNTTQAAELLLRAERAAPWYREFPYLKAEVLIESGDPASARHYLDHLLSQDPGDTRAAALLALSHETE
;
A
#
# COMPACT_ATOMS: atom_id res chain seq x y z
N MET A 1 -28.54 25.43 -17.85
CA MET A 1 -28.16 24.12 -17.28
C MET A 1 -27.37 23.15 -18.20
N PRO A 2 -27.08 23.38 -19.51
CA PRO A 2 -26.35 22.39 -20.32
C PRO A 2 -24.81 22.42 -20.19
N ALA A 3 -24.20 23.55 -19.78
CA ALA A 3 -22.74 23.68 -19.71
C ALA A 3 -22.08 22.85 -18.58
N ASP A 4 -22.80 22.60 -17.48
CA ASP A 4 -22.25 21.87 -16.33
C ASP A 4 -22.16 20.35 -16.57
N ARG A 5 -22.91 19.78 -17.53
CA ARG A 5 -22.86 18.34 -17.84
C ARG A 5 -21.59 17.93 -18.58
N LYS A 6 -21.03 18.79 -19.44
CA LYS A 6 -19.81 18.48 -20.22
C LYS A 6 -18.53 18.53 -19.37
N LEU A 7 -18.49 19.34 -18.31
CA LEU A 7 -17.33 19.41 -17.41
C LEU A 7 -17.24 18.17 -16.49
N LEU A 8 -18.39 17.60 -16.10
CA LEU A 8 -18.46 16.39 -15.30
C LEU A 8 -17.99 15.14 -16.07
N SER A 9 -18.25 15.06 -17.39
CA SER A 9 -17.84 13.88 -18.19
C SER A 9 -16.34 13.84 -18.49
N LEU A 10 -15.70 14.99 -18.71
CA LEU A 10 -14.27 15.07 -19.03
C LEU A 10 -13.37 14.88 -17.80
N THR A 11 -13.78 15.40 -16.65
CA THR A 11 -13.09 15.12 -15.39
C THR A 11 -13.24 13.66 -15.00
N ALA A 12 -14.45 13.09 -15.01
CA ALA A 12 -14.67 11.68 -14.70
C ALA A 12 -13.84 10.72 -15.58
N LEU A 13 -13.63 11.03 -16.86
CA LEU A 13 -12.83 10.20 -17.79
C LEU A 13 -11.33 10.23 -17.47
N ILE A 14 -10.77 11.39 -17.11
CA ILE A 14 -9.37 11.53 -16.69
C ILE A 14 -9.13 10.80 -15.35
N TRP A 15 -10.13 10.83 -14.47
CA TRP A 15 -10.10 10.17 -13.15
C TRP A 15 -10.30 8.65 -13.20
N LEU A 16 -10.93 8.10 -14.25
CA LEU A 16 -11.08 6.64 -14.46
C LEU A 16 -9.80 5.97 -14.98
N LEU A 17 -8.87 6.73 -15.57
CA LEU A 17 -7.64 6.19 -16.16
C LEU A 17 -6.43 6.24 -15.21
N ALA A 18 -6.41 7.15 -14.25
CA ALA A 18 -5.29 7.32 -13.31
C ALA A 18 -5.06 6.16 -12.29
N PRO A 19 -6.10 5.45 -11.78
CA PRO A 19 -5.88 4.32 -10.88
C PRO A 19 -5.47 3.03 -11.62
N ALA A 20 -5.76 2.90 -12.92
CA ALA A 20 -5.48 1.69 -13.69
C ALA A 20 -3.98 1.41 -13.88
N THR A 21 -3.12 2.44 -13.71
CA THR A 21 -1.66 2.32 -13.80
C THR A 21 -0.97 2.09 -12.45
N GLN A 22 -1.68 2.26 -11.33
CA GLN A 22 -1.16 2.12 -9.96
C GLN A 22 -0.94 0.67 -9.50
N ALA A 23 -1.49 -0.33 -10.19
CA ALA A 23 -1.52 -1.71 -9.71
C ALA A 23 -0.17 -2.43 -9.76
N LEU A 24 0.86 -1.87 -10.40
CA LEU A 24 1.91 -2.72 -10.91
C LEU A 24 3.02 -3.07 -9.92
N PHE A 25 3.47 -2.24 -8.99
CA PHE A 25 4.60 -2.65 -8.12
C PHE A 25 4.87 -1.58 -7.05
N GLN A 26 5.36 -1.92 -5.82
CA GLN A 26 5.81 -1.01 -4.71
C GLN A 26 6.88 -1.63 -3.76
N ALA A 27 8.00 -0.94 -3.31
CA ALA A 27 8.02 -0.19 -2.02
C ALA A 27 9.35 0.43 -1.34
N ARG A 28 9.31 1.27 -0.23
CA ARG A 28 10.43 1.89 0.68
C ARG A 28 10.24 1.79 2.26
N PRO A 29 11.15 2.11 3.24
CA PRO A 29 11.17 1.59 4.66
C PRO A 29 10.80 2.44 5.90
N VAL A 30 10.40 1.74 6.99
CA VAL A 30 10.27 2.21 8.41
C VAL A 30 11.13 1.35 9.34
N PRO A 31 11.63 1.78 10.52
CA PRO A 31 12.55 0.99 11.38
C PRO A 31 12.01 -0.34 11.94
N ALA A 32 12.94 -1.26 12.20
CA ALA A 32 12.72 -2.65 12.60
C ALA A 32 12.30 -2.81 14.07
N SER A 33 11.02 -3.08 14.32
CA SER A 33 10.56 -3.80 15.52
C SER A 33 10.30 -5.26 15.12
N PRO A 34 10.44 -6.28 16.00
CA PRO A 34 10.07 -7.66 15.69
C PRO A 34 8.57 -7.72 15.36
N LEU A 35 8.34 -7.64 14.06
CA LEU A 35 7.06 -7.46 13.40
C LEU A 35 6.22 -8.71 13.59
N VAL A 36 5.14 -8.66 14.36
CA VAL A 36 4.14 -9.74 14.35
C VAL A 36 2.85 -9.10 13.87
N ALA A 37 2.33 -9.56 12.72
CA ALA A 37 0.99 -9.16 12.31
C ALA A 37 0.02 -9.49 13.45
N PRO A 38 -0.90 -8.58 13.82
CA PRO A 38 -1.83 -8.83 14.91
C PRO A 38 -2.53 -10.18 14.69
N SER A 39 -2.25 -11.13 15.56
CA SER A 39 -2.61 -12.54 15.35
C SER A 39 -4.07 -12.80 15.75
N GLY A 40 -4.62 -11.96 16.63
CA GLY A 40 -6.00 -12.01 17.06
C GLY A 40 -6.92 -11.06 16.28
N PHE A 41 -8.15 -11.51 16.03
CA PHE A 41 -9.22 -10.67 15.46
C PHE A 41 -9.42 -9.36 16.24
N GLY A 42 -9.32 -9.39 17.57
CA GLY A 42 -9.46 -8.21 18.43
C GLY A 42 -8.37 -7.17 18.21
N GLU A 43 -7.12 -7.58 18.03
CA GLU A 43 -5.99 -6.68 17.75
C GLU A 43 -6.14 -6.05 16.36
N ARG A 44 -6.56 -6.85 15.37
CA ARG A 44 -6.86 -6.37 14.01
C ARG A 44 -7.97 -5.32 14.04
N LEU A 45 -9.08 -5.62 14.70
CA LEU A 45 -10.20 -4.69 14.85
C LEU A 45 -9.77 -3.41 15.56
N PHE A 46 -8.98 -3.51 16.63
CA PHE A 46 -8.48 -2.36 17.37
C PHE A 46 -7.58 -1.45 16.50
N SER A 47 -6.74 -2.05 15.65
CA SER A 47 -5.85 -1.34 14.72
C SER A 47 -6.52 -0.81 13.46
N LEU A 48 -7.78 -1.16 13.20
CA LEU A 48 -8.45 -0.89 11.94
C LEU A 48 -8.44 0.60 11.56
N ALA A 49 -8.73 1.51 12.50
CA ALA A 49 -8.75 2.94 12.21
C ALA A 49 -7.38 3.47 11.79
N TYR A 50 -6.30 2.94 12.38
CA TYR A 50 -4.94 3.24 11.96
C TYR A 50 -4.70 2.75 10.55
N VAL A 51 -5.05 1.49 10.24
CA VAL A 51 -4.91 0.93 8.89
C VAL A 51 -5.67 1.78 7.86
N VAL A 52 -6.94 2.10 8.12
CA VAL A 52 -7.78 2.88 7.21
C VAL A 52 -7.21 4.27 6.95
N LEU A 53 -6.86 5.01 8.01
CA LEU A 53 -6.37 6.38 7.88
C LEU A 53 -4.97 6.45 7.29
N GLU A 54 -4.10 5.47 7.54
CA GLU A 54 -2.81 5.38 6.84
C GLU A 54 -3.00 5.16 5.35
N HIS A 55 -3.87 4.24 4.93
CA HIS A 55 -4.18 4.07 3.52
C HIS A 55 -4.74 5.36 2.90
N MET A 56 -5.66 6.04 3.58
CA MET A 56 -6.14 7.35 3.13
C MET A 56 -5.00 8.39 3.07
N GLY A 57 -4.11 8.37 4.05
CA GLY A 57 -2.93 9.22 4.12
C GLY A 57 -1.99 8.97 2.94
N TRP A 58 -1.75 7.72 2.57
CA TRP A 58 -0.95 7.34 1.39
C TRP A 58 -1.58 7.84 0.10
N TRP A 59 -2.91 7.78 0.00
CA TRP A 59 -3.61 8.30 -1.17
C TRP A 59 -3.51 9.82 -1.28
N LEU A 60 -3.62 10.54 -0.16
CA LEU A 60 -3.57 12.01 -0.14
C LEU A 60 -2.13 12.51 -0.25
N TRP A 61 -1.18 12.00 0.52
CA TRP A 61 0.12 12.63 0.72
C TRP A 61 1.22 11.94 -0.09
N PRO A 62 2.07 12.68 -0.85
CA PRO A 62 3.16 12.08 -1.62
C PRO A 62 4.36 11.68 -0.74
N PHE A 63 4.52 12.34 0.42
CA PHE A 63 5.71 12.17 1.24
C PHE A 63 5.53 11.07 2.30
N GLY A 64 6.63 10.48 2.77
CA GLY A 64 6.58 9.45 3.81
C GLY A 64 5.90 8.15 3.38
N ARG A 65 5.73 7.95 2.07
CA ARG A 65 5.44 6.64 1.49
C ARG A 65 6.70 5.82 1.69
N ASP A 66 6.73 5.14 2.80
CA ASP A 66 7.61 4.01 3.04
C ASP A 66 6.75 2.78 2.81
N TRP A 67 6.64 2.50 1.52
CA TRP A 67 5.83 1.51 0.88
C TRP A 67 6.11 0.06 1.34
N VAL A 68 7.17 -0.20 2.09
CA VAL A 68 7.52 -1.50 2.69
C VAL A 68 7.26 -1.39 4.19
N LEU A 69 6.09 -1.89 4.55
CA LEU A 69 5.80 -2.53 5.84
C LEU A 69 6.21 -1.72 7.06
N ARG A 70 5.30 -0.82 7.44
CA ARG A 70 5.27 -0.31 8.80
C ARG A 70 4.90 -1.44 9.75
N PRO A 71 5.75 -1.73 10.76
CA PRO A 71 5.31 -2.53 11.87
C PRO A 71 4.10 -1.92 12.52
N LEU A 72 3.11 -2.76 12.80
CA LEU A 72 2.25 -2.50 13.93
C LEU A 72 2.90 -3.11 15.15
N ASP A 73 3.13 -2.30 16.16
CA ASP A 73 3.34 -2.74 17.53
C ASP A 73 2.03 -2.44 18.28
N PRO A 74 1.07 -3.38 18.35
CA PRO A 74 -0.26 -3.10 18.87
C PRO A 74 -0.25 -2.55 20.32
N PRO A 75 0.58 -3.07 21.26
CA PRO A 75 0.73 -2.49 22.59
C PRO A 75 1.26 -1.06 22.60
N ALA A 76 2.34 -0.78 21.84
CA ALA A 76 2.90 0.57 21.79
C ALA A 76 1.95 1.58 21.13
N MET A 77 1.03 1.08 20.31
CA MET A 77 0.09 1.88 19.52
C MET A 77 -1.26 2.10 20.20
N PHE A 78 -1.48 1.70 21.46
CA PHE A 78 -2.82 1.84 22.08
C PHE A 78 -3.37 3.28 22.06
N ALA A 79 -2.59 4.23 22.58
CA ALA A 79 -2.99 5.65 22.60
C ALA A 79 -3.10 6.23 21.18
N ILE A 80 -2.21 5.80 20.28
CA ILE A 80 -2.21 6.22 18.88
C ILE A 80 -3.48 5.71 18.19
N ASN A 81 -3.83 4.44 18.34
CA ASN A 81 -5.05 3.85 17.77
C ASN A 81 -6.31 4.56 18.26
N LEU A 82 -6.39 4.93 19.55
CA LEU A 82 -7.52 5.72 20.06
C LEU A 82 -7.63 7.10 19.37
N LEU A 83 -6.50 7.78 19.16
CA LEU A 83 -6.46 9.04 18.41
C LEU A 83 -6.93 8.84 16.95
N PHE A 84 -6.48 7.77 16.29
CA PHE A 84 -6.89 7.43 14.93
C PHE A 84 -8.39 7.11 14.85
N TRP A 85 -8.94 6.37 15.82
CA TRP A 85 -10.39 6.15 15.92
C TRP A 85 -11.17 7.46 16.08
N LEU A 86 -10.69 8.35 16.96
CA LEU A 86 -11.30 9.67 17.15
C LEU A 86 -11.30 10.46 15.83
N ILE A 87 -10.16 10.52 15.13
CA ILE A 87 -10.05 11.19 13.83
C ILE A 87 -11.03 10.60 12.82
N LEU A 88 -11.08 9.26 12.69
CA LEU A 88 -11.96 8.58 11.75
C LEU A 88 -13.44 8.86 12.04
N VAL A 89 -13.85 8.81 13.30
CA VAL A 89 -15.23 9.13 13.73
C VAL A 89 -15.58 10.58 13.43
N LEU A 90 -14.67 11.52 13.70
CA LEU A 90 -14.88 12.94 13.40
C LEU A 90 -14.98 13.19 11.89
N MET A 91 -14.13 12.54 11.08
CA MET A 91 -14.18 12.60 9.62
C MET A 91 -15.52 12.07 9.08
N LEU A 92 -15.95 10.88 9.53
CA LEU A 92 -17.22 10.28 9.12
C LEU A 92 -18.42 11.14 9.55
N ARG A 93 -18.43 11.63 10.79
CA ARG A 93 -19.46 12.57 11.29
C ARG A 93 -19.50 13.83 10.44
N HIS A 94 -18.35 14.40 10.08
CA HIS A 94 -18.29 15.62 9.28
C HIS A 94 -18.76 15.37 7.84
N ALA A 95 -18.31 14.29 7.20
CA ALA A 95 -18.78 13.89 5.88
C ALA A 95 -20.30 13.66 5.86
N PHE A 96 -20.84 13.01 6.89
CA PHE A 96 -22.29 12.79 7.01
C PHE A 96 -23.08 14.08 7.24
N ARG A 97 -22.52 15.09 7.93
CA ARG A 97 -23.12 16.42 8.01
C ARG A 97 -23.11 17.14 6.66
N LEU A 98 -21.99 17.05 5.94
CA LEU A 98 -21.83 17.62 4.61
C LEU A 98 -22.75 16.98 3.57
N ARG A 99 -23.29 15.77 3.82
CA ARG A 99 -24.20 15.08 2.89
C ARG A 99 -25.41 15.90 2.46
N ARG A 100 -25.87 16.85 3.29
CA ARG A 100 -26.99 17.75 2.97
C ARG A 100 -26.65 18.74 1.85
N TYR A 101 -25.38 19.11 1.72
CA TYR A 101 -24.89 20.06 0.73
C TYR A 101 -24.17 19.38 -0.44
N ASN A 102 -23.49 18.27 -0.15
CA ASN A 102 -22.71 17.50 -1.11
C ASN A 102 -22.72 16.01 -0.70
N PRO A 103 -23.69 15.21 -1.16
CA PRO A 103 -23.80 13.79 -0.78
C PRO A 103 -22.60 12.96 -1.23
N TRP A 104 -21.92 13.37 -2.30
CA TRP A 104 -20.78 12.66 -2.87
C TRP A 104 -19.57 12.61 -1.94
N VAL A 105 -19.42 13.57 -1.03
CA VAL A 105 -18.37 13.52 0.01
C VAL A 105 -18.60 12.34 0.95
N ALA A 106 -19.83 12.17 1.42
CA ALA A 106 -20.19 11.06 2.30
C ALA A 106 -20.09 9.71 1.58
N VAL A 107 -20.55 9.64 0.32
CA VAL A 107 -20.45 8.43 -0.50
C VAL A 107 -18.99 8.04 -0.74
N GLY A 108 -18.14 8.99 -1.16
CA GLY A 108 -16.73 8.71 -1.44
C GLY A 108 -15.94 8.28 -0.21
N LEU A 109 -16.13 8.97 0.93
CA LEU A 109 -15.48 8.57 2.19
C LEU A 109 -16.01 7.22 2.70
N GLY A 110 -17.33 7.03 2.70
CA GLY A 110 -17.95 5.77 3.13
C GLY A 110 -17.51 4.59 2.27
N TRP A 111 -17.38 4.78 0.96
CA TRP A 111 -16.85 3.79 0.03
C TRP A 111 -15.42 3.39 0.39
N ALA A 112 -14.54 4.35 0.61
CA ALA A 112 -13.15 4.08 0.96
C ALA A 112 -13.03 3.29 2.28
N VAL A 113 -13.77 3.68 3.32
CA VAL A 113 -13.78 2.95 4.61
C VAL A 113 -14.34 1.53 4.44
N LEU A 114 -15.44 1.38 3.71
CA LEU A 114 -16.08 0.08 3.49
C LEU A 114 -15.16 -0.91 2.77
N TRP A 115 -14.39 -0.44 1.79
CA TRP A 115 -13.47 -1.29 1.05
C TRP A 115 -12.14 -1.55 1.76
N LEU A 116 -11.72 -0.69 2.69
CA LEU A 116 -10.54 -0.92 3.52
C LEU A 116 -10.85 -1.82 4.74
N LEU A 117 -12.12 -1.94 5.13
CA LEU A 117 -12.56 -2.81 6.23
C LEU A 117 -12.12 -4.27 6.05
N PRO A 118 -12.37 -4.93 4.90
CA PRO A 118 -11.91 -6.30 4.69
C PRO A 118 -10.40 -6.46 4.75
N VAL A 119 -9.64 -5.49 4.26
CA VAL A 119 -8.18 -5.51 4.27
C VAL A 119 -7.64 -5.43 5.70
N GLY A 120 -8.22 -4.58 6.55
CA GLY A 120 -7.79 -4.44 7.94
C GLY A 120 -8.19 -5.60 8.86
N ILE A 121 -9.20 -6.40 8.49
CA ILE A 121 -9.76 -7.45 9.37
C ILE A 121 -9.49 -8.86 8.82
N PHE A 122 -9.82 -9.11 7.55
CA PHE A 122 -9.97 -10.45 6.98
C PHE A 122 -8.88 -10.81 5.96
N ILE A 123 -8.42 -9.85 5.16
CA ILE A 123 -7.60 -10.11 3.97
C ILE A 123 -6.16 -9.66 4.24
N GLU A 124 -5.34 -10.59 4.73
CA GLU A 124 -3.89 -10.45 4.74
C GLU A 124 -3.35 -10.91 3.38
N LEU A 125 -3.56 -10.11 2.34
CA LEU A 125 -3.04 -10.39 0.99
C LEU A 125 -1.50 -10.29 1.00
N GLY A 126 -0.85 -11.40 1.36
CA GLY A 126 0.61 -11.53 1.45
C GLY A 126 1.20 -11.19 2.81
N TRP A 127 0.47 -11.32 3.92
CA TRP A 127 0.95 -11.03 5.29
C TRP A 127 1.28 -9.55 5.55
N GLN A 128 0.71 -8.63 4.75
CA GLN A 128 1.01 -7.21 4.83
C GLN A 128 -0.28 -6.42 5.13
N PRO A 129 -0.37 -5.73 6.28
CA PRO A 129 -1.53 -4.89 6.59
C PRO A 129 -1.57 -3.63 5.71
N PHE A 130 -0.44 -3.24 5.12
CA PHE A 130 -0.30 -2.07 4.27
C PHE A 130 0.20 -2.44 2.89
N SER A 131 -0.54 -2.05 1.85
CA SER A 131 -0.10 -2.21 0.47
C SER A 131 -0.87 -1.27 -0.45
N GLN A 132 -0.18 -0.64 -1.42
CA GLN A 132 -0.87 0.24 -2.36
C GLN A 132 -1.85 -0.49 -3.28
N LYS A 133 -1.71 -1.80 -3.48
CA LYS A 133 -2.72 -2.62 -4.19
C LYS A 133 -4.09 -2.55 -3.51
N TYR A 134 -4.14 -2.28 -2.20
CA TYR A 134 -5.38 -2.11 -1.46
C TYR A 134 -6.06 -0.77 -1.74
N LEU A 135 -5.35 0.21 -2.30
CA LEU A 135 -5.90 1.54 -2.59
C LEU A 135 -6.59 1.64 -3.95
N LEU A 136 -6.52 0.62 -4.81
CA LEU A 136 -7.12 0.68 -6.13
C LEU A 136 -8.63 0.96 -6.06
N ILE A 137 -9.36 0.17 -5.27
CA ILE A 137 -10.82 0.29 -5.13
C ILE A 137 -11.23 1.43 -4.18
N PRO A 138 -10.63 1.57 -2.97
CA PRO A 138 -10.89 2.71 -2.10
C PRO A 138 -10.56 4.06 -2.74
N GLY A 139 -9.50 4.11 -3.56
CA GLY A 139 -9.03 5.30 -4.26
C GLY A 139 -10.06 5.89 -5.20
N LEU A 140 -10.94 5.08 -5.79
CA LEU A 140 -12.08 5.58 -6.58
C LEU A 140 -13.06 6.40 -5.72
N GLY A 141 -13.32 5.95 -4.49
CA GLY A 141 -14.16 6.68 -3.53
C GLY A 141 -13.51 7.99 -3.09
N LEU A 142 -12.21 7.95 -2.79
CA LEU A 142 -11.44 9.15 -2.42
C LEU A 142 -11.34 10.16 -3.57
N ALA A 143 -11.15 9.69 -4.81
CA ALA A 143 -11.17 10.51 -6.00
C ALA A 143 -12.53 11.20 -6.20
N LEU A 144 -13.63 10.45 -6.05
CA LEU A 144 -14.99 10.99 -6.13
C LEU A 144 -15.24 12.06 -5.05
N MET A 145 -14.83 11.78 -3.81
CA MET A 145 -14.89 12.75 -2.71
C MET A 145 -14.13 14.03 -3.09
N MET A 146 -12.87 13.90 -3.54
CA MET A 146 -12.01 15.03 -3.88
C MET A 146 -12.56 15.86 -5.04
N ALA A 147 -13.00 15.21 -6.12
CA ALA A 147 -13.62 15.88 -7.27
C ALA A 147 -14.86 16.67 -6.85
N SER A 148 -15.68 16.12 -5.95
CA SER A 148 -16.87 16.81 -5.44
C SER A 148 -16.53 18.04 -4.60
N LEU A 149 -15.46 17.99 -3.79
CA LEU A 149 -14.98 19.12 -2.98
C LEU A 149 -14.42 20.24 -3.88
N ILE A 150 -13.64 19.88 -4.89
CA ILE A 150 -13.12 20.81 -5.90
C ILE A 150 -14.29 21.53 -6.60
N LEU A 151 -15.29 20.77 -7.06
CA LEU A 151 -16.47 21.34 -7.73
C LEU A 151 -17.26 22.27 -6.80
N GLN A 152 -17.35 21.92 -5.51
CA GLN A 152 -18.02 22.77 -4.51
C GLN A 152 -17.27 24.09 -4.31
N CYS A 153 -15.92 24.07 -4.27
CA CYS A 153 -15.09 25.28 -4.21
C CYS A 153 -15.30 26.18 -5.43
N VAL A 154 -15.28 25.60 -6.63
CA VAL A 154 -15.54 26.33 -7.89
C VAL A 154 -16.93 26.96 -7.91
N ARG A 155 -17.96 26.19 -7.51
CA ARG A 155 -19.34 26.69 -7.44
C ARG A 155 -19.48 27.83 -6.44
N PHE A 156 -18.80 27.75 -5.30
CA PHE A 156 -18.84 28.80 -4.30
C PHE A 156 -18.14 30.08 -4.78
N ALA A 157 -16.97 29.95 -5.42
CA ALA A 157 -16.24 31.08 -6.00
C ALA A 157 -17.06 31.82 -7.08
N ARG A 158 -17.89 31.10 -7.83
CA ARG A 158 -18.76 31.66 -8.89
C ARG A 158 -20.05 32.33 -8.38
N ARG A 159 -20.41 32.20 -7.08
CA ARG A 159 -21.64 32.82 -6.57
C ARG A 159 -21.55 34.35 -6.61
N PRO A 160 -22.57 35.06 -7.15
CA PRO A 160 -22.52 36.52 -7.28
C PRO A 160 -22.41 37.21 -5.92
N ARG A 161 -23.10 36.68 -4.90
CA ARG A 161 -23.14 37.22 -3.52
C ARG A 161 -21.95 36.83 -2.64
N CYS A 162 -20.97 36.07 -3.14
CA CYS A 162 -19.80 35.71 -2.35
C CYS A 162 -18.88 36.94 -2.21
N PRO A 163 -18.46 37.34 -1.00
CA PRO A 163 -17.56 38.46 -0.83
C PRO A 163 -16.24 38.21 -1.58
N ARG A 164 -15.66 39.27 -2.18
CA ARG A 164 -14.41 39.18 -2.96
C ARG A 164 -13.29 38.35 -2.31
N PRO A 165 -12.93 38.53 -1.02
CA PRO A 165 -11.82 37.76 -0.43
C PRO A 165 -12.06 36.24 -0.44
N TRP A 166 -13.30 35.81 -0.20
CA TRP A 166 -13.66 34.39 -0.21
C TRP A 166 -13.54 33.79 -1.61
N LYS A 167 -13.91 34.53 -2.67
CA LYS A 167 -13.75 34.06 -4.06
C LYS A 167 -12.29 33.75 -4.39
N HIS A 168 -11.38 34.64 -4.02
CA HIS A 168 -9.94 34.43 -4.23
C HIS A 168 -9.43 33.23 -3.43
N MET A 169 -9.85 33.08 -2.18
CA MET A 169 -9.48 31.94 -1.35
C MET A 169 -9.94 30.60 -1.95
N TYR A 170 -11.20 30.48 -2.41
CA TYR A 170 -11.69 29.24 -3.01
C TYR A 170 -11.07 28.95 -4.39
N ALA A 171 -10.79 29.99 -5.19
CA ALA A 171 -10.07 29.83 -6.45
C ALA A 171 -8.64 29.35 -6.20
N PHE A 172 -7.94 29.94 -5.24
CA PHE A 172 -6.61 29.52 -4.82
C PHE A 172 -6.63 28.06 -4.34
N LEU A 173 -7.54 27.70 -3.44
CA LEU A 173 -7.69 26.33 -2.94
C LEU A 173 -7.94 25.33 -4.07
N THR A 174 -8.76 25.70 -5.06
CA THR A 174 -9.01 24.87 -6.24
C THR A 174 -7.73 24.63 -7.04
N VAL A 175 -6.94 25.69 -7.29
CA VAL A 175 -5.66 25.58 -8.01
C VAL A 175 -4.68 24.71 -7.24
N VAL A 176 -4.55 24.93 -5.93
CA VAL A 176 -3.67 24.12 -5.06
C VAL A 176 -4.07 22.64 -5.11
N LEU A 177 -5.36 22.33 -4.98
CA LEU A 177 -5.85 20.94 -5.06
C LEU A 177 -5.59 20.31 -6.44
N LEU A 178 -5.77 21.04 -7.52
CA LEU A 178 -5.51 20.54 -8.88
C LEU A 178 -4.02 20.29 -9.10
N VAL A 179 -3.15 21.25 -8.73
CA VAL A 179 -1.69 21.10 -8.83
C VAL A 179 -1.24 19.91 -7.98
N TRP A 180 -1.76 19.80 -6.76
CA TRP A 180 -1.45 18.68 -5.88
C TRP A 180 -1.81 17.33 -6.50
N VAL A 181 -3.01 17.17 -7.06
CA VAL A 181 -3.41 15.94 -7.77
C VAL A 181 -2.49 15.62 -8.95
N VAL A 182 -2.09 16.62 -9.74
CA VAL A 182 -1.17 16.43 -10.87
C VAL A 182 0.21 16.01 -10.37
N CYS A 183 0.73 16.67 -9.32
CA CYS A 183 2.01 16.32 -8.71
C CYS A 183 2.01 14.88 -8.17
N LEU A 184 0.93 14.45 -7.49
CA LEU A 184 0.78 13.08 -7.01
C LEU A 184 0.90 12.06 -8.17
N GLY A 185 0.17 12.27 -9.27
CA GLY A 185 0.19 11.35 -10.40
C GLY A 185 1.53 11.27 -11.13
N VAL A 186 2.22 12.41 -11.29
CA VAL A 186 3.50 12.48 -12.00
C VAL A 186 4.65 11.91 -11.17
N GLU A 187 4.73 12.28 -9.88
CA GLU A 187 5.78 11.80 -9.00
C GLU A 187 5.71 10.29 -8.84
N ASP A 188 4.51 9.75 -8.64
CA ASP A 188 4.30 8.32 -8.48
C ASP A 188 4.70 7.54 -9.74
N GLY A 189 4.21 7.94 -10.91
CA GLY A 189 4.49 7.22 -12.16
C GLY A 189 5.98 7.20 -12.51
N ILE A 190 6.67 8.33 -12.35
CA ILE A 190 8.08 8.47 -12.75
C ILE A 190 9.03 7.83 -11.73
N ARG A 191 8.82 8.06 -10.42
CA ARG A 191 9.64 7.40 -9.40
C ARG A 191 9.42 5.90 -9.41
N TRP A 192 8.20 5.46 -9.72
CA TRP A 192 7.85 4.05 -9.66
C TRP A 192 8.78 3.18 -10.48
N SER A 193 8.92 3.48 -11.77
CA SER A 193 9.66 2.61 -12.69
C SER A 193 11.17 2.70 -12.56
N ARG A 194 11.71 3.80 -12.00
CA ARG A 194 13.14 4.10 -12.11
C ARG A 194 13.99 3.49 -10.99
N ASP A 195 13.48 3.44 -9.76
CA ASP A 195 14.31 3.14 -8.58
C ASP A 195 13.75 2.00 -7.72
N ALA A 196 12.98 1.06 -8.28
CA ALA A 196 12.37 -0.02 -7.50
C ALA A 196 13.41 -0.83 -6.69
N ASP A 197 14.53 -1.18 -7.32
CA ASP A 197 15.59 -1.96 -6.67
C ASP A 197 16.32 -1.17 -5.60
N GLU A 198 16.68 0.08 -5.89
CA GLU A 198 17.34 0.98 -4.92
C GLU A 198 16.46 1.20 -3.68
N ARG A 199 15.14 1.23 -3.87
CA ARG A 199 14.18 1.34 -2.77
C ARG A 199 14.09 0.07 -1.93
N VAL A 200 14.03 -1.10 -2.57
CA VAL A 200 14.07 -2.39 -1.87
C VAL A 200 15.38 -2.53 -1.09
N ARG A 201 16.51 -2.19 -1.71
CA ARG A 201 17.83 -2.19 -1.09
C ARG A 201 17.89 -1.24 0.11
N HIS A 202 17.54 0.03 -0.08
CA HIS A 202 17.45 0.99 1.02
C HIS A 202 16.56 0.46 2.15
N THR A 203 15.46 -0.22 1.81
CA THR A 203 14.55 -0.77 2.82
C THR A 203 15.15 -1.89 3.62
N ALA A 204 15.65 -2.92 2.94
CA ALA A 204 16.24 -4.07 3.60
C ALA A 204 17.44 -3.67 4.48
N LEU A 205 18.21 -2.66 4.04
CA LEU A 205 19.37 -2.16 4.77
C LEU A 205 19.01 -1.29 5.99
N THR A 206 17.95 -0.49 5.91
CA THR A 206 17.53 0.41 7.02
C THR A 206 16.53 -0.24 7.97
N ASN A 207 15.84 -1.29 7.52
CA ASN A 207 14.90 -2.07 8.32
C ASN A 207 15.24 -3.56 8.22
N THR A 208 16.19 -3.99 9.05
CA THR A 208 16.67 -5.38 9.10
C THR A 208 15.62 -6.38 9.58
N GLY A 209 14.56 -5.91 10.25
CA GLY A 209 13.41 -6.74 10.66
C GLY A 209 12.36 -6.94 9.56
N ASN A 210 12.53 -6.28 8.41
CA ASN A 210 11.59 -6.35 7.30
C ASN A 210 11.83 -7.59 6.45
N ALA A 211 11.31 -8.72 6.91
CA ALA A 211 11.43 -10.00 6.22
C ALA A 211 11.13 -9.90 4.70
N PRO A 212 10.01 -9.27 4.26
CA PRO A 212 9.72 -9.14 2.84
C PRO A 212 10.69 -8.25 2.07
N ALA A 213 11.20 -7.16 2.68
CA ALA A 213 12.22 -6.34 2.04
C ALA A 213 13.52 -7.10 1.84
N ALA A 214 13.97 -7.81 2.88
CA ALA A 214 15.21 -8.58 2.85
C ALA A 214 15.10 -9.74 1.87
N ALA A 215 13.94 -10.40 1.79
CA ALA A 215 13.63 -11.39 0.76
C ALA A 215 13.71 -10.80 -0.66
N ALA A 216 13.09 -9.65 -0.89
CA ALA A 216 13.14 -8.98 -2.19
C ALA A 216 14.57 -8.56 -2.56
N LEU A 217 15.35 -8.03 -1.61
CA LEU A 217 16.75 -7.70 -1.84
C LEU A 217 17.58 -8.95 -2.13
N ALA A 218 17.37 -10.05 -1.40
CA ALA A 218 18.07 -11.30 -1.66
C ALA A 218 17.83 -11.81 -3.07
N ARG A 219 16.59 -11.73 -3.59
CA ARG A 219 16.29 -12.07 -5.00
C ARG A 219 16.99 -11.14 -5.99
N ILE A 220 17.05 -9.84 -5.72
CA ILE A 220 17.80 -8.89 -6.56
C ILE A 220 19.29 -9.24 -6.59
N GLU A 221 19.88 -9.55 -5.43
CA GLU A 221 21.28 -9.96 -5.35
C GLU A 221 21.54 -11.31 -6.03
N ALA A 222 20.64 -12.29 -5.86
CA ALA A 222 20.73 -13.59 -6.54
C ALA A 222 20.66 -13.46 -8.07
N ALA A 223 19.70 -12.70 -8.58
CA ALA A 223 19.57 -12.38 -10.00
C ALA A 223 20.79 -11.61 -10.56
N SER A 224 21.51 -10.89 -9.70
CA SER A 224 22.77 -10.20 -10.04
C SER A 224 24.01 -11.09 -9.96
N GLY A 225 23.86 -12.38 -9.63
CA GLY A 225 24.96 -13.33 -9.43
C GLY A 225 25.64 -13.24 -8.05
N ASN A 226 25.17 -12.36 -7.16
CA ASN A 226 25.71 -12.18 -5.80
C ASN A 226 25.08 -13.18 -4.82
N THR A 227 25.17 -14.46 -5.14
CA THR A 227 24.45 -15.56 -4.48
C THR A 227 24.81 -15.72 -3.00
N THR A 228 26.09 -15.52 -2.66
CA THR A 228 26.57 -15.51 -1.26
C THR A 228 25.89 -14.41 -0.44
N GLN A 229 25.75 -13.21 -1.00
CA GLN A 229 25.10 -12.08 -0.32
C GLN A 229 23.60 -12.31 -0.18
N ALA A 230 22.96 -12.88 -1.20
CA ALA A 230 21.55 -13.26 -1.14
C ALA A 230 21.28 -14.27 -0.01
N ALA A 231 22.10 -15.32 0.09
CA ALA A 231 21.98 -16.32 1.15
C ALA A 231 22.19 -15.72 2.55
N GLU A 232 23.17 -14.82 2.70
CA GLU A 232 23.40 -14.12 3.97
C GLU A 232 22.23 -13.22 4.37
N LEU A 233 21.66 -12.48 3.41
CA LEU A 233 20.48 -11.65 3.63
C LEU A 233 19.28 -12.48 4.09
N LEU A 234 19.00 -13.61 3.43
CA LEU A 234 17.91 -14.51 3.82
C LEU A 234 18.12 -15.09 5.22
N LEU A 235 19.34 -15.52 5.55
CA LEU A 235 19.64 -16.08 6.88
C LEU A 235 19.47 -15.04 7.99
N ARG A 236 19.93 -13.80 7.76
CA ARG A 236 19.74 -12.69 8.72
C ARG A 236 18.26 -12.37 8.88
N ALA A 237 17.51 -12.32 7.79
CA ALA A 237 16.08 -12.02 7.80
C ALA A 237 15.25 -13.12 8.48
N GLU A 238 15.58 -14.39 8.26
CA GLU A 238 14.95 -15.53 8.92
C GLU A 238 15.16 -15.52 10.43
N ARG A 239 16.37 -15.18 10.89
CA ARG A 239 16.63 -15.00 12.32
C ARG A 239 15.83 -13.84 12.92
N ALA A 240 15.64 -12.76 12.16
CA ALA A 240 14.87 -11.60 12.61
C ALA A 240 13.35 -11.84 12.60
N ALA A 241 12.86 -12.69 11.69
CA ALA A 241 11.44 -12.95 11.48
C ALA A 241 11.17 -14.45 11.26
N PRO A 242 11.38 -15.31 12.27
CA PRO A 242 11.23 -16.77 12.12
C PRO A 242 9.79 -17.21 11.81
N TRP A 243 8.82 -16.32 12.00
CA TRP A 243 7.40 -16.52 11.67
C TRP A 243 7.10 -16.36 10.17
N TYR A 244 8.04 -15.81 9.37
CA TYR A 244 7.81 -15.54 7.96
C TYR A 244 8.00 -16.82 7.13
N ARG A 245 6.87 -17.47 6.81
CA ARG A 245 6.79 -18.79 6.16
C ARG A 245 7.38 -18.86 4.75
N GLU A 246 7.70 -17.72 4.17
CA GLU A 246 8.20 -17.62 2.80
C GLU A 246 9.70 -17.96 2.68
N PHE A 247 10.46 -17.88 3.79
CA PHE A 247 11.92 -18.06 3.74
C PHE A 247 12.40 -19.40 3.17
N PRO A 248 11.77 -20.55 3.47
CA PRO A 248 12.18 -21.81 2.88
C PRO A 248 12.10 -21.81 1.35
N TYR A 249 10.99 -21.31 0.79
CA TYR A 249 10.83 -21.23 -0.67
C TYR A 249 11.83 -20.27 -1.31
N LEU A 250 12.05 -19.11 -0.67
CA LEU A 250 13.02 -18.12 -1.15
C LEU A 250 14.45 -18.65 -1.15
N LYS A 251 14.83 -19.48 -0.16
CA LYS A 251 16.12 -20.16 -0.15
C LYS A 251 16.25 -21.12 -1.34
N ALA A 252 15.22 -21.90 -1.63
CA ALA A 252 15.22 -22.79 -2.79
C ALA A 252 15.30 -22.01 -4.11
N GLU A 253 14.55 -20.91 -4.25
CA GLU A 253 14.63 -20.00 -5.42
C GLU A 253 16.05 -19.45 -5.60
N VAL A 254 16.68 -18.94 -4.53
CA VAL A 254 18.06 -18.43 -4.59
C VAL A 254 19.07 -19.53 -4.95
N LEU A 255 18.89 -20.76 -4.46
CA LEU A 255 19.76 -21.89 -4.82
C LEU A 255 19.64 -22.25 -6.32
N ILE A 256 18.41 -22.27 -6.86
CA ILE A 256 18.18 -22.51 -8.30
C ILE A 256 18.82 -21.39 -9.14
N GLU A 257 18.56 -20.12 -8.80
CA GLU A 257 19.14 -18.96 -9.49
C GLU A 257 20.67 -18.91 -9.38
N SER A 258 21.24 -19.46 -8.31
CA SER A 258 22.69 -19.56 -8.10
C SER A 258 23.40 -20.63 -8.92
N GLY A 259 22.65 -21.47 -9.65
CA GLY A 259 23.21 -22.61 -10.37
C GLY A 259 23.51 -23.82 -9.48
N ASP A 260 22.88 -23.92 -8.31
CA ASP A 260 22.93 -25.10 -7.43
C ASP A 260 21.53 -25.75 -7.28
N PRO A 261 20.95 -26.27 -8.38
CA PRO A 261 19.65 -26.93 -8.35
C PRO A 261 19.68 -28.24 -7.54
N ALA A 262 20.85 -28.86 -7.36
CA ALA A 262 20.99 -30.07 -6.55
C ALA A 262 20.69 -29.80 -5.07
N SER A 263 21.28 -28.75 -4.47
CA SER A 263 20.96 -28.35 -3.10
C SER A 263 19.52 -27.88 -2.97
N ALA A 264 18.99 -27.17 -3.98
CA ALA A 264 17.59 -26.74 -3.99
C ALA A 264 16.63 -27.94 -3.92
N ARG A 265 16.86 -28.98 -4.72
CA ARG A 265 16.05 -30.22 -4.70
C ARG A 265 16.05 -30.89 -3.35
N HIS A 266 17.24 -31.10 -2.76
CA HIS A 266 17.33 -31.71 -1.43
C HIS A 266 16.53 -30.91 -0.39
N TYR A 267 16.57 -29.59 -0.47
CA TYR A 267 15.81 -28.72 0.42
C TYR A 267 14.29 -28.78 0.18
N LEU A 268 13.86 -28.80 -1.08
CA LEU A 268 12.45 -28.88 -1.48
C LEU A 268 11.83 -30.25 -1.17
N ASP A 269 12.57 -31.33 -1.35
CA ASP A 269 12.15 -32.68 -0.95
C ASP A 269 11.89 -32.76 0.54
N HIS A 270 12.73 -32.10 1.35
CA HIS A 270 12.49 -32.00 2.79
C HIS A 270 11.19 -31.24 3.09
N LEU A 271 10.90 -30.13 2.41
CA LEU A 271 9.63 -29.40 2.58
C LEU A 271 8.42 -30.27 2.20
N LEU A 272 8.47 -30.97 1.07
CA LEU A 272 7.42 -31.89 0.62
C LEU A 272 7.27 -33.12 1.52
N SER A 273 8.33 -33.54 2.22
CA SER A 273 8.22 -34.61 3.22
C SER A 273 7.43 -34.17 4.46
N GLN A 274 7.45 -32.87 4.79
CA GLN A 274 6.69 -32.29 5.89
C GLN A 274 5.24 -31.98 5.49
N ASP A 275 5.05 -31.49 4.26
CA ASP A 275 3.74 -31.24 3.66
C ASP A 275 3.70 -31.72 2.21
N PRO A 276 3.27 -32.98 1.96
CA PRO A 276 3.18 -33.53 0.62
C PRO A 276 2.17 -32.80 -0.30
N GLY A 277 1.27 -31.99 0.27
CA GLY A 277 0.28 -31.22 -0.46
C GLY A 277 0.76 -29.84 -0.91
N ASP A 278 2.01 -29.47 -0.61
CA ASP A 278 2.55 -28.15 -0.90
C ASP A 278 2.83 -27.96 -2.41
N THR A 279 1.85 -27.38 -3.09
CA THR A 279 1.91 -27.11 -4.53
C THR A 279 3.06 -26.17 -4.92
N ARG A 280 3.51 -25.29 -4.01
CA ARG A 280 4.57 -24.33 -4.33
C ARG A 280 5.93 -25.00 -4.27
N ALA A 281 6.20 -25.80 -3.23
CA ALA A 281 7.42 -26.60 -3.17
C ALA A 281 7.52 -27.55 -4.36
N ALA A 282 6.41 -28.20 -4.74
CA ALA A 282 6.36 -29.07 -5.91
C ALA A 282 6.66 -28.32 -7.23
N ALA A 283 6.14 -27.10 -7.40
CA ALA A 283 6.41 -26.28 -8.58
C ALA A 283 7.88 -25.85 -8.67
N LEU A 284 8.48 -25.45 -7.55
CA LEU A 284 9.91 -25.11 -7.48
C LEU A 284 10.80 -26.34 -7.73
N LEU A 285 10.36 -27.52 -7.28
CA LEU A 285 11.08 -28.77 -7.52
C LEU A 285 11.10 -29.10 -9.01
N ALA A 286 9.94 -28.99 -9.69
CA ALA A 286 9.87 -29.15 -11.14
C ALA A 286 10.79 -28.16 -11.88
N LEU A 287 10.79 -26.88 -11.48
CA LEU A 287 11.66 -25.86 -12.05
C LEU A 287 13.15 -26.21 -11.89
N SER A 288 13.55 -26.75 -10.74
CA SER A 288 14.95 -27.14 -10.50
C SER A 288 15.45 -28.29 -11.39
N HIS A 289 14.55 -29.13 -11.92
CA HIS A 289 14.90 -30.16 -12.90
C HIS A 289 15.09 -29.61 -14.30
N GLU A 290 14.44 -28.50 -14.66
CA GLU A 290 14.55 -27.88 -15.99
C GLU A 290 15.87 -27.10 -16.17
N THR A 291 16.53 -26.74 -15.07
CA THR A 291 17.76 -25.93 -15.07
C THR A 291 19.07 -26.74 -15.15
N GLU A 292 19.01 -28.07 -15.29
CA GLU A 292 20.19 -28.94 -15.54
C GLU A 292 20.50 -29.10 -17.03
#